data_AF-A0A1G5EHQ4-F1
#
_entry.id   AF-A0A1G5EHQ4-F1
#
_cell.length_a   1.000
_cell.length_b   1.000
_cell.length_c   1.000
_cell.angle_alpha   90.00
_cell.angle_beta   90.00
_cell.angle_gamma   90.00
#
_symmetry.space_group_name_H-M   'P 1'
#
loop_
_entity.id
_entity.type
_entity.pdbx_description
1 polymer ?
#
loop_
_entity_poly.entity_id
_entity_poly.type
_entity_poly.pdbx_seq_one_letter_code
_entity_poly.pdbx_strand_id
1 'polypeptide(L)'
;MEVITAKYELIIYDGGERIEFKRIDNSQEVIDYSKCSSRISQILEIVTEMRKQLSNRTNVSDIEIYTSAINEVARNLKVTNTTISDKVTRQLDLTADQARSLIFDYLRNGSPDLKNLLLKKVGKNTKISDISVIEKILK
;
A
#
# COMPACT_ATOMS: atom_id res chain seq x y z
N MET A 1 2.00 23.89 -12.68
CA MET A 1 0.75 23.35 -13.26
C MET A 1 0.56 21.96 -12.67
N GLU A 2 -0.49 21.75 -11.90
CA GLU A 2 -0.91 20.39 -11.49
C GLU A 2 -1.60 19.72 -12.67
N VAL A 3 -1.15 18.51 -13.02
CA VAL A 3 -1.74 17.70 -14.09
C VAL A 3 -2.62 16.63 -13.44
N ILE A 4 -3.90 16.57 -13.82
CA ILE A 4 -4.82 15.52 -13.38
C ILE A 4 -4.85 14.43 -14.47
N THR A 5 -4.41 13.23 -14.11
CA THR A 5 -4.47 12.05 -15.00
C THR A 5 -5.70 11.22 -14.65
N ALA A 6 -6.58 11.01 -15.62
CA ALA A 6 -7.77 10.14 -15.50
C ALA A 6 -7.75 9.05 -16.58
N LYS A 7 -8.32 7.88 -16.27
CA LYS A 7 -8.48 6.76 -17.21
C LYS A 7 -9.95 6.41 -17.37
N TYR A 8 -10.34 6.08 -18.60
CA TYR A 8 -11.71 5.74 -18.96
C TYR A 8 -11.73 4.47 -19.79
N GLU A 9 -12.78 3.68 -19.63
CA GLU A 9 -13.17 2.60 -20.54
C GLU A 9 -14.19 3.18 -21.53
N LEU A 10 -13.95 2.94 -22.82
CA LEU A 10 -14.85 3.31 -23.90
C LEU A 10 -15.62 2.07 -24.35
N ILE A 11 -16.94 2.08 -24.15
CA ILE A 11 -17.82 0.99 -24.60
C ILE A 11 -18.61 1.49 -25.79
N ILE A 12 -18.43 0.85 -26.95
CA ILE A 12 -19.16 1.13 -28.18
C ILE A 12 -20.11 -0.04 -28.40
N TYR A 13 -21.42 0.24 -28.36
CA TYR A 13 -22.45 -0.76 -28.60
C TYR A 13 -22.66 -0.96 -30.10
N ASP A 14 -23.09 -2.16 -30.47
CA ASP A 14 -23.29 -2.53 -31.88
C ASP A 14 -24.29 -1.60 -32.57
N GLY A 15 -24.01 -1.22 -33.81
CA GLY A 15 -24.70 -0.14 -34.54
C GLY A 15 -24.15 1.27 -34.29
N GLY A 16 -23.23 1.48 -33.34
CA GLY A 16 -22.52 2.76 -33.15
C GLY A 16 -23.37 3.90 -32.59
N GLU A 17 -24.65 3.67 -32.33
CA GLU A 17 -25.60 4.69 -31.84
C GLU A 17 -25.37 5.07 -30.38
N ARG A 18 -24.66 4.22 -29.61
CA ARG A 18 -24.39 4.45 -28.19
C ARG A 18 -22.91 4.26 -27.87
N ILE A 19 -22.32 5.33 -27.36
CA ILE A 19 -20.96 5.36 -26.83
C ILE A 19 -21.06 5.71 -25.34
N GLU A 20 -20.49 4.87 -24.49
CA GLU A 20 -20.41 5.11 -23.06
C GLU A 20 -18.97 5.29 -22.59
N PHE A 21 -18.77 6.32 -21.76
CA PHE A 21 -17.52 6.54 -21.05
C PHE A 21 -17.70 6.10 -19.61
N LYS A 22 -17.02 5.04 -19.22
CA LYS A 22 -16.99 4.60 -17.83
C LYS A 22 -15.66 5.04 -17.23
N ARG A 23 -15.71 5.94 -16.25
CA ARG A 23 -14.50 6.33 -15.51
C ARG A 23 -13.94 5.10 -14.81
N ILE A 24 -12.68 4.78 -15.08
CA ILE A 24 -11.98 3.73 -14.35
C ILE A 24 -11.45 4.38 -13.08
N ASP A 25 -12.30 4.46 -12.05
CA ASP A 25 -11.93 5.05 -10.75
C ASP A 25 -10.79 4.28 -10.06
N ASN A 26 -10.55 3.05 -10.47
CA ASN A 26 -9.47 2.20 -9.98
C ASN A 26 -8.70 1.56 -11.13
N SER A 27 -7.81 2.31 -11.79
CA SER A 27 -6.55 1.65 -12.12
C SER A 27 -5.76 1.57 -10.81
N GLN A 28 -6.19 0.70 -9.89
CA GLN A 28 -5.32 0.28 -8.81
C GLN A 28 -4.13 -0.34 -9.52
N GLU A 29 -3.04 0.42 -9.54
CA GLU A 29 -1.82 0.00 -10.19
C GLU A 29 -1.43 -1.31 -9.55
N VAL A 30 -1.55 -2.42 -10.28
CA VAL A 30 -1.18 -3.73 -9.74
C VAL A 30 0.31 -3.66 -9.47
N ILE A 31 0.68 -3.75 -8.20
CA ILE A 31 2.06 -3.70 -7.79
C ILE A 31 2.59 -5.11 -7.82
N ASP A 32 3.60 -5.33 -8.67
CA ASP A 32 4.28 -6.61 -8.74
C ASP A 32 5.32 -6.71 -7.62
N TYR A 33 5.03 -7.52 -6.62
CA TYR A 33 5.93 -7.83 -5.50
C TYR A 33 6.77 -9.10 -5.73
N SER A 34 6.67 -9.76 -6.88
CA SER A 34 7.27 -11.09 -7.12
C SER A 34 8.79 -11.14 -6.88
N LYS A 35 9.49 -10.04 -7.12
CA LYS A 35 10.95 -9.90 -6.92
C LYS A 35 11.34 -9.13 -5.65
N CYS A 36 10.36 -8.73 -4.84
CA CYS A 36 10.59 -8.01 -3.60
C CYS A 36 10.89 -8.97 -2.46
N SER A 37 11.59 -8.47 -1.44
CA SER A 37 11.69 -9.21 -0.18
C SER A 37 10.32 -9.28 0.50
N SER A 38 9.99 -10.46 1.05
CA SER A 38 8.70 -10.66 1.73
C SER A 38 8.47 -9.72 2.92
N ARG A 39 9.52 -9.11 3.47
CA ARG A 39 9.39 -8.14 4.57
C ARG A 39 8.97 -6.77 4.05
N ILE A 40 9.60 -6.30 2.98
CA ILE A 40 9.25 -5.02 2.34
C ILE A 40 7.85 -5.12 1.71
N SER A 41 7.56 -6.20 0.97
CA SER A 41 6.25 -6.35 0.32
C SER A 41 5.11 -6.31 1.34
N GLN A 42 5.25 -7.03 2.46
CA GLN A 42 4.20 -7.10 3.48
C GLN A 42 3.95 -5.76 4.18
N ILE A 43 5.00 -4.98 4.46
CA ILE A 43 4.84 -3.63 5.02
C ILE A 43 4.10 -2.73 4.02
N LEU A 44 4.47 -2.79 2.75
CA LEU A 44 3.87 -1.97 1.71
C LEU A 44 2.42 -2.38 1.39
N GLU A 45 2.10 -3.67 1.48
CA GLU A 45 0.74 -4.19 1.42
C GLU A 45 -0.12 -3.64 2.57
N ILE A 46 0.41 -3.59 3.80
CA ILE A 46 -0.27 -2.97 4.95
C ILE A 46 -0.53 -1.49 4.68
N VAL A 47 0.49 -0.73 4.24
CA VAL A 47 0.34 0.71 3.93
C VAL A 47 -0.74 0.92 2.88
N THR A 48 -0.75 0.09 1.83
CA THR A 48 -1.74 0.15 0.75
C THR A 48 -3.15 -0.13 1.26
N GLU A 49 -3.30 -1.13 2.13
CA GLU A 49 -4.59 -1.52 2.69
C GLU A 49 -5.12 -0.48 3.68
N MET A 50 -4.25 0.07 4.54
CA MET A 50 -4.60 1.19 5.42
C MET A 50 -5.06 2.42 4.63
N ARG A 51 -4.38 2.75 3.52
CA ARG A 51 -4.80 3.82 2.62
C ARG A 51 -6.21 3.60 2.07
N LYS A 52 -6.52 2.38 1.61
CA LYS A 52 -7.88 2.05 1.14
C LYS A 52 -8.93 2.23 2.22
N GLN A 53 -8.63 1.80 3.45
CA GLN A 53 -9.56 1.92 4.57
C GLN A 53 -9.79 3.38 4.98
N LEU A 54 -8.74 4.21 4.99
CA LEU A 54 -8.86 5.65 5.24
C LEU A 54 -9.72 6.36 4.20
N SER A 55 -9.64 5.96 2.93
CA SER A 55 -10.51 6.51 1.87
C SER A 55 -11.98 6.12 2.02
N ASN A 56 -12.27 4.98 2.67
CA ASN A 56 -13.61 4.37 2.70
C ASN A 56 -14.34 4.55 4.05
N ARG A 57 -13.66 4.94 5.13
CA ARG A 57 -14.24 4.98 6.48
C ARG A 57 -13.88 6.28 7.20
N THR A 58 -14.90 7.08 7.53
CA THR A 58 -14.73 8.42 8.11
C THR A 58 -14.64 8.47 9.64
N ASN A 59 -14.89 7.37 10.38
CA ASN A 59 -14.92 7.38 11.86
C ASN A 59 -14.39 6.08 12.48
N VAL A 60 -13.18 5.65 12.11
CA VAL A 60 -12.55 4.44 12.68
C VAL A 60 -11.23 4.83 13.31
N SER A 61 -10.91 4.25 14.48
CA SER A 61 -9.67 4.56 15.18
C SER A 61 -8.44 4.02 14.43
N ASP A 62 -7.29 4.65 14.66
CA ASP A 62 -6.01 4.25 14.06
C ASP A 62 -5.64 2.80 14.34
N ILE A 63 -5.92 2.35 15.57
CA ILE A 63 -5.66 0.98 16.02
C ILE A 63 -6.53 -0.01 15.24
N GLU A 64 -7.80 0.29 15.04
CA GLU A 64 -8.72 -0.56 14.29
C GLU A 64 -8.33 -0.65 12.82
N ILE A 65 -7.97 0.47 12.18
CA ILE A 65 -7.50 0.49 10.79
C ILE A 65 -6.21 -0.34 10.66
N TYR A 66 -5.24 -0.13 11.55
CA TYR A 66 -3.97 -0.86 11.53
C TYR A 66 -4.18 -2.37 11.74
N THR A 67 -5.00 -2.75 12.71
CA THR A 67 -5.31 -4.15 13.01
C THR A 67 -6.08 -4.80 11.85
N SER A 68 -7.07 -4.11 11.29
CA SER A 68 -7.84 -4.60 10.14
C SER A 68 -6.95 -4.77 8.92
N ALA A 69 -6.01 -3.85 8.66
CA ALA A 69 -5.05 -3.98 7.57
C ALA A 69 -4.12 -5.19 7.74
N ILE A 70 -3.60 -5.42 8.95
CA ILE A 70 -2.80 -6.62 9.24
C ILE A 70 -3.61 -7.90 8.99
N ASN A 71 -4.87 -7.94 9.47
CA ASN A 71 -5.74 -9.11 9.29
C ASN A 71 -6.00 -9.40 7.81
N GLU A 72 -6.24 -8.36 7.01
CA GLU A 72 -6.46 -8.48 5.57
C GLU A 72 -5.23 -9.02 4.85
N VAL A 73 -4.06 -8.44 5.12
CA VAL A 73 -2.78 -8.87 4.52
C VAL A 73 -2.44 -10.30 4.94
N ALA A 74 -2.63 -10.65 6.22
CA ALA A 74 -2.43 -12.00 6.73
C ALA A 74 -3.34 -13.02 6.01
N ARG A 75 -4.62 -12.69 5.84
CA ARG A 75 -5.58 -13.51 5.08
C ARG A 75 -5.16 -13.69 3.62
N ASN A 76 -4.79 -12.61 2.93
CA ASN A 76 -4.40 -12.65 1.52
C ASN A 76 -3.15 -13.51 1.29
N LEU A 77 -2.19 -13.41 2.21
CA LEU A 77 -0.94 -14.16 2.15
C LEU A 77 -1.04 -15.55 2.79
N LYS A 78 -2.20 -15.92 3.35
CA LYS A 78 -2.44 -17.19 4.04
C LYS A 78 -1.44 -17.44 5.18
N VAL A 79 -1.15 -16.41 5.96
CA VAL A 79 -0.27 -16.46 7.14
C VAL A 79 -0.99 -15.93 8.38
N THR A 80 -0.38 -16.05 9.56
CA THR A 80 -0.96 -15.52 10.80
C THR A 80 -0.68 -14.03 10.97
N ASN A 81 -1.59 -13.32 11.66
CA ASN A 81 -1.41 -11.90 12.02
C ASN A 81 -0.10 -11.66 12.78
N THR A 82 0.26 -12.58 13.67
CA THR A 82 1.53 -12.53 14.42
C THR A 82 2.73 -12.57 13.48
N THR A 83 2.69 -13.38 12.42
CA THR A 83 3.78 -13.44 11.43
C THR A 83 3.97 -12.11 10.72
N ILE A 84 2.87 -11.45 10.35
CA ILE A 84 2.91 -10.13 9.72
C ILE A 84 3.44 -9.09 10.72
N SER A 85 2.88 -9.05 11.93
CA SER A 85 3.29 -8.10 12.99
C SER A 85 4.77 -8.25 13.36
N ASP A 86 5.27 -9.47 13.53
CA ASP A 86 6.68 -9.78 13.78
C ASP A 86 7.57 -9.29 12.65
N LYS A 87 7.15 -9.46 11.40
CA LYS A 87 7.93 -9.00 10.24
C LYS A 87 7.99 -7.49 10.16
N VAL A 88 6.89 -6.79 10.42
CA VAL A 88 6.85 -5.31 10.45
C VAL A 88 7.78 -4.80 11.55
N THR A 89 7.57 -5.23 12.79
CA THR A 89 8.32 -4.76 13.96
C THR A 89 9.81 -5.06 13.85
N ARG A 90 10.20 -6.27 13.44
CA ARG A 90 11.63 -6.63 13.26
C ARG A 90 12.29 -5.91 12.09
N GLN A 91 11.58 -5.69 10.98
CA GLN A 91 12.16 -5.02 9.81
C GLN A 91 12.36 -3.52 10.09
N LEU A 92 11.41 -2.89 10.78
CA LEU A 92 11.49 -1.48 11.14
C LEU A 92 12.33 -1.22 12.39
N ASP A 93 12.57 -2.24 13.21
CA ASP A 93 13.22 -2.13 14.52
C ASP A 93 12.43 -1.23 15.48
N LEU A 94 11.11 -1.45 15.51
CA LEU A 94 10.12 -0.64 16.24
C LEU A 94 9.09 -1.52 16.94
N THR A 95 8.46 -0.99 17.97
CA THR A 95 7.25 -1.60 18.54
C THR A 95 6.07 -1.48 17.57
N ALA A 96 5.01 -2.27 17.79
CA ALA A 96 3.82 -2.21 16.95
C ALA A 96 3.16 -0.81 16.96
N ASP A 97 3.14 -0.14 18.11
CA ASP A 97 2.60 1.21 18.24
C ASP A 97 3.45 2.27 17.52
N GLN A 98 4.78 2.13 17.58
CA GLN A 98 5.68 3.01 16.85
C GLN A 98 5.55 2.79 15.34
N ALA A 99 5.50 1.54 14.89
CA ALA A 99 5.29 1.21 13.47
C ALA A 99 3.96 1.75 12.96
N ARG A 100 2.87 1.59 13.74
CA ARG A 100 1.55 2.16 13.43
C ARG A 100 1.63 3.68 13.29
N SER A 101 2.22 4.36 14.27
CA SER A 101 2.32 5.83 14.28
C SER A 101 3.12 6.32 13.06
N LEU A 102 4.26 5.69 12.78
CA LEU A 102 5.10 6.01 11.61
C LEU A 102 4.36 5.86 10.28
N ILE A 103 3.53 4.81 10.14
CA ILE A 103 2.73 4.60 8.93
C ILE A 103 1.63 5.65 8.82
N PHE A 104 0.95 6.01 9.92
CA PHE A 104 -0.05 7.07 9.91
C PHE A 104 0.53 8.44 9.61
N ASP A 105 1.71 8.76 10.13
CA ASP A 105 2.40 10.01 9.82
C ASP A 105 2.71 10.12 8.33
N TYR A 106 3.12 9.02 7.68
CA TYR A 106 3.21 8.99 6.23
C TYR A 106 1.85 9.19 5.55
N LEU A 107 0.81 8.44 5.95
CA LEU A 107 -0.48 8.45 5.29
C LEU A 107 -1.26 9.77 5.43
N ARG A 108 -1.08 10.48 6.55
CA ARG A 108 -1.81 11.73 6.85
C ARG A 108 -1.00 12.97 6.58
N ASN A 109 0.29 12.95 6.92
CA ASN A 109 1.14 14.13 6.89
C ASN A 109 2.18 14.08 5.75
N GLY A 110 2.26 12.96 5.02
CA GLY A 110 3.27 12.78 3.96
C GLY A 110 4.69 12.68 4.51
N SER A 111 4.88 12.28 5.77
CA SER A 111 6.23 12.17 6.36
C SER A 111 7.12 11.23 5.55
N PRO A 112 8.36 11.64 5.19
CA PRO A 112 9.30 10.80 4.46
C PRO A 112 9.96 9.74 5.35
N ASP A 113 9.74 9.74 6.66
CA ASP A 113 10.47 8.90 7.61
C ASP A 113 10.27 7.41 7.36
N LEU A 114 9.04 6.98 7.07
CA LEU A 114 8.75 5.59 6.71
C LEU A 114 9.54 5.16 5.47
N LYS A 115 9.54 6.00 4.43
CA LYS A 115 10.26 5.75 3.17
C LYS A 115 11.76 5.63 3.43
N ASN A 116 12.33 6.61 4.12
CA ASN A 116 13.75 6.66 4.44
C ASN A 116 14.18 5.45 5.28
N LEU A 117 13.35 5.01 6.23
CA LEU A 117 13.61 3.83 7.04
C LEU A 117 13.61 2.55 6.21
N LEU A 118 12.60 2.35 5.34
CA LEU A 118 12.52 1.18 4.48
C LEU A 118 13.70 1.10 3.49
N LEU A 119 14.09 2.23 2.90
CA LEU A 119 15.23 2.31 1.98
C LEU A 119 16.56 1.90 2.65
N LYS A 120 16.72 2.13 3.96
CA LYS A 120 17.90 1.68 4.73
C LYS A 120 17.88 0.19 5.04
N LYS A 121 16.73 -0.47 4.96
CA LYS A 121 16.52 -1.87 5.39
C LYS A 121 16.37 -2.84 4.20
N VAL A 122 16.54 -2.39 2.96
CA VAL A 122 16.48 -3.23 1.76
C VAL A 122 17.59 -4.28 1.74
N GLY A 123 17.24 -5.50 1.34
CA GLY A 123 18.20 -6.61 1.25
C GLY A 123 19.12 -6.49 0.04
N LYS A 124 20.38 -6.96 0.14
CA LYS A 124 21.36 -6.90 -0.97
C LYS A 124 20.84 -7.56 -2.26
N ASN A 125 20.15 -8.69 -2.14
CA ASN A 125 19.69 -9.49 -3.28
C ASN A 125 18.41 -8.97 -3.94
N THR A 126 17.60 -8.21 -3.21
CA THR A 126 16.31 -7.65 -3.68
C THR A 126 16.35 -6.14 -3.82
N LYS A 127 17.52 -5.50 -3.62
CA LYS A 127 17.70 -4.05 -3.47
C LYS A 127 17.01 -3.24 -4.56
N ILE A 128 17.22 -3.59 -5.83
CA ILE A 128 16.67 -2.85 -6.96
C ILE A 128 15.14 -2.92 -6.97
N SER A 129 14.58 -4.11 -6.82
CA SER A 129 13.13 -4.34 -6.79
C SER A 129 12.49 -3.65 -5.58
N ASP A 130 13.07 -3.81 -4.39
CA ASP A 130 12.56 -3.23 -3.15
C ASP A 130 12.53 -1.70 -3.24
N ILE A 131 13.63 -1.07 -3.69
CA ILE A 131 13.70 0.40 -3.86
C ILE A 131 12.62 0.87 -4.84
N SER A 132 12.53 0.22 -6.00
CA SER A 132 11.56 0.61 -7.02
C SER A 132 10.12 0.57 -6.49
N VAL A 133 9.75 -0.47 -5.75
CA VAL A 133 8.40 -0.62 -5.21
C VAL A 133 8.15 0.32 -4.02
N ILE A 134 9.15 0.55 -3.17
CA ILE A 134 9.09 1.57 -2.10
C ILE A 134 8.81 2.95 -2.71
N GLU A 135 9.57 3.36 -3.72
CA GLU A 135 9.40 4.67 -4.37
C GLU A 135 8.06 4.79 -5.09
N LYS A 136 7.53 3.67 -5.60
CA LYS A 136 6.23 3.64 -6.27
C LYS A 136 5.06 3.84 -5.31
N ILE A 137 5.12 3.26 -4.12
CA ILE A 137 4.03 3.29 -3.12
C ILE A 137 4.14 4.50 -2.19
N LEU A 138 5.38 4.82 -1.81
CA LEU A 138 5.76 5.91 -0.92
C LEU A 138 6.19 7.15 -1.74
N LYS A 139 5.26 7.65 -2.55
CA LYS A 139 5.42 8.86 -3.36
C LYS A 139 5.22 10.11 -2.52
#